data_AF-A0A7V4V0G3-F1
#
_entry.id   AF-A0A7V4V0G3-F1
#
_cell.length_a   1.000
_cell.length_b   1.000
_cell.length_c   1.000
_cell.angle_alpha   90.00
_cell.angle_beta   90.00
_cell.angle_gamma   90.00
#
_symmetry.space_group_name_H-M   'P 1'
#
loop_
_entity.id
_entity.type
_entity.pdbx_description
1 polymer ?
#
loop_
_entity_poly.entity_id
_entity_poly.type
_entity_poly.pdbx_seq_one_letter_code
_entity_poly.pdbx_strand_id
1 'polypeptide(L)'
;MGELTNELLSTRGNKPPPTYNMINSGNYKFILYGLLRHFNEKAYFSQCYTFKLNKDMFSVKNKDMLLVYDGDIKNSKNNQAIIASRVNQNLNNLQNKLDKYRVKLIFMPAPDKYTVYYNYLASKKYPRSLFFDEIAKLDKKYIFVNTKQILQNELNKNQKDTYFADDTHWSFKASETIVKTMDFIER
;
A
#
# COMPACT_ATOMS: atom_id res chain seq x y z
N MET A 1 2.64 -30.76 -38.73
CA MET A 1 2.29 -29.56 -37.94
C MET A 1 0.78 -29.44 -37.85
N GLY A 2 0.14 -30.26 -37.01
CA GLY A 2 -1.33 -30.28 -36.91
C GLY A 2 -1.89 -30.96 -35.66
N GLU A 3 -1.07 -31.72 -34.92
CA GLU A 3 -1.52 -32.43 -33.71
C GLU A 3 -1.20 -31.71 -32.39
N LEU A 4 -0.18 -30.85 -32.37
CA LEU A 4 0.25 -30.13 -31.14
C LEU A 4 -0.63 -28.92 -30.76
N THR A 5 -1.57 -28.50 -31.62
CA THR A 5 -2.45 -27.35 -31.36
C THR A 5 -3.79 -27.72 -30.74
N ASN A 6 -4.24 -28.97 -30.85
CA ASN A 6 -5.56 -29.40 -30.33
C ASN A 6 -5.51 -29.85 -28.87
N GLU A 7 -4.36 -30.30 -28.37
CA GLU A 7 -4.22 -30.79 -26.99
C GLU A 7 -4.27 -29.63 -25.97
N LEU A 8 -3.74 -28.46 -26.34
CA LEU A 8 -3.75 -27.24 -25.51
C LEU A 8 -5.13 -26.56 -25.42
N LEU A 9 -6.07 -26.87 -26.31
CA LEU A 9 -7.43 -26.33 -26.28
C LEU A 9 -8.42 -27.24 -25.53
N SER A 10 -8.07 -28.51 -25.29
CA SER A 10 -8.95 -29.49 -24.62
C SER A 10 -8.95 -29.41 -23.08
N THR A 11 -7.95 -28.75 -22.47
CA THR A 11 -7.82 -28.64 -21.00
C THR A 11 -8.60 -27.48 -20.39
N ARG A 12 -9.24 -26.64 -21.21
CA ARG A 12 -10.26 -25.67 -20.74
C ARG A 12 -11.63 -26.35 -20.60
N GLY A 13 -11.62 -27.53 -19.99
CA GLY A 13 -12.82 -28.28 -19.68
C GLY A 13 -13.69 -27.51 -18.70
N ASN A 14 -14.88 -27.13 -19.17
CA ASN A 14 -16.12 -26.94 -18.44
C ASN A 14 -16.06 -27.32 -16.96
N LYS A 15 -15.51 -26.45 -16.10
CA LYS A 15 -15.78 -26.56 -14.67
C LYS A 15 -17.25 -26.18 -14.50
N PRO A 16 -18.12 -27.04 -13.95
CA PRO A 16 -19.46 -26.63 -13.62
C PRO A 16 -19.37 -25.40 -12.72
N PRO A 17 -20.26 -24.40 -12.89
CA PRO A 17 -20.27 -23.24 -12.03
C PRO A 17 -20.33 -23.71 -10.57
N PRO A 18 -19.58 -23.07 -9.66
CA PRO A 18 -19.56 -23.48 -8.26
C PRO A 18 -20.99 -23.51 -7.71
N THR A 19 -21.38 -24.62 -7.09
CA THR A 19 -22.68 -24.76 -6.45
C THR A 19 -22.72 -23.86 -5.22
N TYR A 20 -23.52 -22.79 -5.28
CA TYR A 20 -23.69 -21.86 -4.16
C TYR A 20 -24.73 -22.40 -3.19
N ASN A 21 -24.28 -22.88 -2.03
CA ASN A 21 -25.16 -23.12 -0.90
C ASN A 21 -25.63 -21.78 -0.31
N MET A 22 -26.84 -21.74 0.26
CA MET A 22 -27.36 -20.56 0.98
C MET A 22 -26.41 -20.08 2.09
N ILE A 23 -25.66 -21.01 2.70
CA ILE A 23 -24.53 -20.70 3.56
C ILE A 23 -23.25 -21.04 2.79
N ASN A 24 -22.48 -20.01 2.46
CA ASN A 24 -21.18 -20.15 1.82
C ASN A 24 -20.12 -19.34 2.58
N SER A 25 -18.87 -19.44 2.14
CA SER A 25 -17.74 -18.78 2.80
C SER A 25 -17.80 -17.26 2.84
N GLY A 26 -18.52 -16.61 1.94
CA GLY A 26 -18.75 -15.17 2.02
C GLY A 26 -19.72 -14.81 3.14
N ASN A 27 -20.86 -15.51 3.20
CA ASN A 27 -21.99 -15.16 4.06
C ASN A 27 -21.65 -15.36 5.55
N TYR A 28 -21.08 -16.52 5.92
CA TYR A 28 -20.77 -16.79 7.34
C TYR A 28 -19.59 -15.95 7.83
N LYS A 29 -18.56 -15.73 6.99
CA LYS A 29 -17.40 -14.91 7.35
C LYS A 29 -17.78 -13.46 7.55
N PHE A 30 -18.73 -12.93 6.77
CA PHE A 30 -19.22 -11.57 6.98
C PHE A 30 -19.79 -11.37 8.38
N ILE A 31 -20.69 -12.25 8.82
CA ILE A 31 -21.30 -12.19 10.16
C ILE A 31 -20.24 -12.41 11.24
N LEU A 32 -19.43 -13.46 11.09
CA LEU A 32 -18.39 -13.81 12.06
C LEU A 32 -17.36 -12.69 12.22
N TYR A 33 -16.83 -12.14 11.13
CA TYR A 33 -15.86 -11.04 11.20
C TYR A 33 -16.48 -9.75 11.69
N GLY A 34 -17.74 -9.46 11.36
CA GLY A 34 -18.47 -8.32 11.93
C GLY A 34 -18.46 -8.38 13.46
N LEU A 35 -18.82 -9.53 14.04
CA LEU A 35 -18.82 -9.75 15.48
C LEU A 35 -17.41 -9.71 16.07
N LEU A 36 -16.46 -10.44 15.49
CA LEU A 36 -15.10 -10.56 16.03
C LEU A 36 -14.32 -9.24 15.98
N ARG A 37 -14.61 -8.35 15.03
CA ARG A 37 -13.96 -7.02 14.94
C ARG A 37 -14.27 -6.11 16.12
N HIS A 38 -15.35 -6.36 16.86
CA HIS A 38 -15.63 -5.63 18.10
C HIS A 38 -14.65 -5.99 19.24
N PHE A 39 -14.04 -7.18 19.19
CA PHE A 39 -13.15 -7.68 20.23
C PHE A 39 -11.68 -7.71 19.81
N ASN A 40 -11.40 -7.82 18.50
CA ASN A 40 -10.05 -7.92 17.96
C ASN A 40 -9.94 -7.25 16.58
N GLU A 41 -8.97 -6.33 16.44
CA GLU A 41 -8.72 -5.56 15.21
C GLU A 41 -8.42 -6.44 13.98
N LYS A 42 -7.87 -7.64 14.19
CA LYS A 42 -7.56 -8.62 13.12
C LYS A 42 -8.65 -9.67 12.92
N ALA A 43 -9.76 -9.64 13.68
CA ALA A 43 -10.81 -10.66 13.63
C ALA A 43 -10.27 -12.11 13.47
N TYR A 44 -9.23 -12.44 14.26
CA TYR A 44 -8.46 -13.69 14.29
C TYR A 44 -7.83 -14.12 12.95
N PHE A 45 -8.65 -14.54 11.98
CA PHE A 45 -8.24 -15.10 10.69
C PHE A 45 -8.31 -14.11 9.53
N SER A 46 -8.64 -12.84 9.78
CA SER A 46 -8.67 -11.81 8.73
C SER A 46 -7.24 -11.53 8.23
N GLN A 47 -7.11 -11.36 6.92
CA GLN A 47 -5.90 -10.81 6.30
C GLN A 47 -5.79 -9.29 6.47
N CYS A 48 -6.84 -8.65 6.99
CA CYS A 48 -6.89 -7.21 7.19
C CYS A 48 -7.15 -6.85 8.65
N TYR A 49 -6.35 -5.91 9.16
CA TYR A 49 -6.60 -5.19 10.39
C TYR A 49 -7.59 -4.07 10.16
N THR A 50 -8.35 -3.73 11.20
CA THR A 50 -9.23 -2.58 11.24
C THR A 50 -8.79 -1.64 12.34
N PHE A 51 -8.49 -0.39 11.98
CA PHE A 51 -8.13 0.65 12.94
C PHE A 51 -9.14 1.79 12.91
N LYS A 52 -9.42 2.34 14.10
CA LYS A 52 -10.15 3.59 14.23
C LYS A 52 -9.21 4.76 13.97
N LEU A 53 -9.65 5.70 13.16
CA LEU A 53 -8.97 6.97 12.93
C LEU A 53 -9.54 8.05 13.87
N ASN A 54 -8.75 9.07 14.18
CA ASN A 54 -9.15 10.20 15.01
C ASN A 54 -9.94 11.28 14.26
N LYS A 55 -10.14 11.12 12.95
CA LYS A 55 -10.99 11.96 12.11
C LYS A 55 -11.49 11.19 10.89
N ASP A 56 -12.53 11.74 10.25
CA ASP A 56 -13.05 11.28 8.98
C ASP A 56 -12.01 11.46 7.86
N MET A 57 -11.58 10.34 7.27
CA MET A 57 -10.59 10.32 6.18
C MET A 57 -11.12 9.70 4.87
N PHE A 58 -12.31 9.10 4.92
CA PHE A 58 -12.97 8.48 3.78
C PHE A 58 -14.37 9.07 3.57
N SER A 59 -14.85 9.02 2.33
CA SER A 59 -16.17 9.50 1.91
C SER A 59 -17.25 8.41 1.88
N VAL A 60 -16.97 7.25 2.49
CA VAL A 60 -17.89 6.10 2.61
C VAL A 60 -18.64 6.10 3.94
N LYS A 61 -19.58 5.17 4.17
CA LYS A 61 -20.33 5.09 5.45
C LYS A 61 -19.42 5.03 6.69
N ASN A 62 -18.36 4.21 6.64
CA ASN A 62 -17.38 4.05 7.72
C ASN A 62 -16.21 5.02 7.55
N LYS A 63 -16.49 6.33 7.63
CA LYS A 63 -15.58 7.44 7.27
C LYS A 63 -14.24 7.46 8.00
N ASP A 64 -14.19 6.89 9.19
CA ASP A 64 -13.04 6.94 10.12
C ASP A 64 -12.48 5.52 10.42
N MET A 65 -12.82 4.53 9.59
CA MET A 65 -12.33 3.17 9.74
C MET A 65 -11.29 2.87 8.66
N LEU A 66 -10.07 2.53 9.09
CA LEU A 66 -8.98 2.17 8.21
C LEU A 66 -8.84 0.65 8.13
N LEU A 67 -8.89 0.10 6.90
CA LEU A 67 -8.52 -1.28 6.63
C LEU A 67 -7.06 -1.35 6.15
N VAL A 68 -6.29 -2.24 6.76
CA VAL A 68 -4.84 -2.39 6.55
C VAL A 68 -4.50 -3.85 6.32
N TYR A 69 -3.68 -4.14 5.31
CA TYR A 69 -3.24 -5.50 5.03
C TYR A 69 -2.25 -5.99 6.10
N ASP A 70 -2.36 -7.25 6.51
CA ASP A 70 -1.54 -7.80 7.60
C ASP A 70 -0.04 -7.81 7.30
N GLY A 71 0.34 -7.90 6.02
CA GLY A 71 1.72 -7.78 5.54
C GLY A 71 2.36 -6.44 5.90
N ASP A 72 1.59 -5.34 5.83
CA ASP A 72 2.11 -3.99 6.10
C ASP A 72 2.58 -3.85 7.56
N ILE A 73 1.87 -4.50 8.48
CA ILE A 73 2.21 -4.51 9.91
C ILE A 73 3.35 -5.47 10.20
N LYS A 74 3.41 -6.62 9.53
CA LYS A 74 4.49 -7.61 9.75
C LYS A 74 5.83 -7.08 9.25
N ASN A 75 5.83 -6.40 8.11
CA ASN A 75 7.03 -5.90 7.45
C ASN A 75 7.69 -4.73 8.20
N SER A 76 6.96 -4.03 9.06
CA SER A 76 7.52 -2.90 9.85
C SER A 76 8.56 -3.33 10.88
N LYS A 77 8.67 -4.63 11.20
CA LYS A 77 9.63 -5.19 12.17
C LYS A 77 11.04 -5.40 11.62
N ASN A 78 11.25 -5.28 10.31
CA ASN A 78 12.56 -5.47 9.70
C ASN A 78 13.51 -4.30 10.05
N ASN A 79 14.83 -4.52 9.96
CA ASN A 79 15.82 -3.46 10.19
C ASN A 79 15.81 -2.43 9.04
N GLN A 80 14.90 -1.45 9.17
CA GLN A 80 14.60 -0.46 8.13
C GLN A 80 15.80 0.45 7.81
N ALA A 81 16.67 0.74 8.78
CA ALA A 81 17.86 1.56 8.56
C ALA A 81 18.84 0.86 7.62
N ILE A 82 19.09 -0.44 7.84
CA ILE A 82 19.95 -1.24 6.96
C ILE A 82 19.32 -1.35 5.57
N ILE A 83 18.00 -1.59 5.48
CA ILE A 83 17.29 -1.70 4.21
C ILE A 83 17.37 -0.38 3.43
N ALA A 84 17.06 0.74 4.07
CA ALA A 84 17.14 2.07 3.47
C ALA A 84 18.54 2.39 2.97
N SER A 85 19.58 2.09 3.78
CA SER A 85 20.98 2.27 3.39
C SER A 85 21.36 1.45 2.15
N ARG A 86 21.01 0.16 2.12
CA ARG A 86 21.28 -0.73 0.97
C ARG A 86 20.56 -0.27 -0.30
N VAL A 87 19.28 0.08 -0.19
CA VAL A 87 18.51 0.61 -1.32
C VAL A 87 19.16 1.90 -1.84
N ASN A 88 19.51 2.83 -0.96
CA ASN A 88 20.15 4.08 -1.33
C ASN A 88 21.50 3.87 -2.04
N GLN A 89 22.34 2.99 -1.52
CA GLN A 89 23.63 2.64 -2.13
C GLN A 89 23.43 2.06 -3.54
N ASN A 90 22.48 1.13 -3.71
CA ASN A 90 22.19 0.51 -5.00
C ASN A 90 21.66 1.53 -6.02
N LEU A 91 20.77 2.43 -5.61
CA LEU A 91 20.25 3.50 -6.48
C LEU A 91 21.32 4.52 -6.84
N ASN A 92 22.20 4.89 -5.91
CA ASN A 92 23.37 5.74 -6.20
C ASN A 92 24.31 5.07 -7.21
N ASN A 93 24.56 3.77 -7.05
CA ASN A 93 25.36 2.99 -8.00
C ASN A 93 24.69 2.91 -9.37
N LEU A 94 23.37 2.77 -9.42
CA LEU A 94 22.61 2.79 -10.67
C LEU A 94 22.69 4.17 -11.35
N GLN A 95 22.51 5.27 -10.61
CA GLN A 95 22.67 6.62 -11.15
C GLN A 95 24.06 6.84 -11.74
N ASN A 96 25.14 6.43 -11.05
CA ASN A 96 26.51 6.56 -11.58
C ASN A 96 26.68 5.83 -12.92
N LYS A 97 25.98 4.70 -13.14
CA LYS A 97 26.00 3.97 -14.42
C LYS A 97 25.20 4.71 -15.49
N LEU A 98 24.07 5.31 -15.11
CA LEU A 98 23.18 6.08 -16.00
C LEU A 98 23.76 7.44 -16.41
N ASP A 99 24.62 8.05 -15.58
CA ASP A 99 25.27 9.33 -15.87
C ASP A 99 26.09 9.27 -17.18
N LYS A 100 26.67 8.10 -17.50
CA LYS A 100 27.39 7.86 -18.78
C LYS A 100 26.51 8.07 -20.01
N TYR A 101 25.20 7.91 -19.85
CA TYR A 101 24.19 8.05 -20.90
C TYR A 101 23.37 9.34 -20.76
N ARG A 102 23.74 10.24 -19.83
CA ARG A 102 22.99 11.46 -19.50
C ARG A 102 21.54 11.17 -19.09
N VAL A 103 21.28 10.01 -18.47
CA VAL A 103 19.96 9.61 -17.98
C VAL A 103 19.85 9.90 -16.48
N LYS A 104 18.75 10.51 -16.06
CA LYS A 104 18.42 10.75 -14.65
C LYS A 104 17.48 9.68 -14.11
N LEU A 105 17.81 9.15 -12.93
CA LEU A 105 16.98 8.22 -12.19
C LEU A 105 16.04 8.98 -11.26
N ILE A 106 14.75 8.69 -11.37
CA ILE A 106 13.72 9.12 -10.43
C ILE A 106 13.28 7.90 -9.64
N PHE A 107 13.42 7.97 -8.32
CA PHE A 107 12.94 6.94 -7.41
C PHE A 107 11.72 7.44 -6.64
N MET A 108 10.58 6.82 -6.92
CA MET A 108 9.27 7.16 -6.36
C MET A 108 8.66 5.91 -5.70
N PRO A 109 9.08 5.55 -4.47
CA PRO A 109 8.52 4.40 -3.78
C PRO A 109 7.05 4.65 -3.40
N ALA A 110 6.19 3.66 -3.52
CA ALA A 110 4.81 3.74 -3.03
C ALA A 110 4.78 3.41 -1.52
N PRO A 111 4.26 4.31 -0.65
CA PRO A 111 4.12 4.01 0.76
C PRO A 111 2.90 3.10 0.98
N ASP A 112 2.99 2.22 1.96
CA ASP A 112 1.82 1.44 2.38
C ASP A 112 0.81 2.31 3.12
N LYS A 113 -0.45 1.86 3.12
CA LYS A 113 -1.59 2.58 3.69
C LYS A 113 -1.42 2.79 5.20
N TYR A 114 -0.85 1.83 5.92
CA TYR A 114 -0.62 1.95 7.37
C TYR A 114 0.37 3.08 7.69
N THR A 115 1.48 3.13 6.97
CA THR A 115 2.55 4.12 7.13
C THR A 115 2.06 5.54 6.88
N VAL A 116 1.23 5.75 5.85
CA VAL A 116 0.68 7.08 5.53
C VAL A 116 -0.28 7.55 6.63
N TYR A 117 -1.22 6.68 7.05
CA TYR A 117 -2.27 7.04 8.01
C TYR A 117 -1.87 6.94 9.49
N TYR A 118 -0.66 6.46 9.81
CA TYR A 118 -0.25 6.14 11.18
C TYR A 118 -0.47 7.25 12.21
N ASN A 119 -0.27 8.52 11.80
CA ASN A 119 -0.41 9.67 12.69
C ASN A 119 -1.87 9.98 13.06
N TYR A 120 -2.83 9.42 12.32
CA TYR A 120 -4.26 9.61 12.53
C TYR A 120 -4.93 8.41 13.20
N LEU A 121 -4.17 7.36 13.56
CA LEU A 121 -4.72 6.24 14.31
C LEU A 121 -5.11 6.70 15.72
N ALA A 122 -6.32 6.36 16.16
CA ALA A 122 -6.78 6.63 17.52
C ALA A 122 -5.96 5.84 18.57
N SER A 123 -5.42 4.69 18.21
CA SER A 123 -4.55 3.87 19.04
C SER A 123 -3.39 3.30 18.21
N LYS A 124 -2.15 3.41 18.72
CA LYS A 124 -0.92 2.99 18.04
C LYS A 124 -0.37 1.70 18.65
N LYS A 125 -1.05 0.58 18.39
CA LYS A 125 -0.70 -0.73 18.96
C LYS A 125 0.46 -1.44 18.27
N TYR A 126 0.70 -1.11 17.00
CA TYR A 126 1.75 -1.74 16.19
C TYR A 126 2.76 -0.68 15.72
N PRO A 127 4.02 -1.05 15.49
CA PRO A 127 5.02 -0.12 14.98
C PRO A 127 4.78 0.19 13.50
N ARG A 128 4.99 1.44 13.10
CA ARG A 128 5.04 1.84 11.68
C ARG A 128 6.39 1.53 11.06
N SER A 129 6.42 1.49 9.72
CA SER A 129 7.68 1.50 8.99
C SER A 129 8.45 2.81 9.19
N LEU A 130 9.76 2.69 9.39
CA LEU A 130 10.71 3.80 9.43
C LEU A 130 11.45 3.99 8.11
N PHE A 131 11.23 3.15 7.10
CA PHE A 131 11.96 3.17 5.82
C PHE A 131 12.06 4.57 5.20
N PHE A 132 10.91 5.26 5.06
CA PHE A 132 10.86 6.60 4.48
C PHE A 132 11.62 7.65 5.29
N ASP A 133 11.63 7.52 6.63
CA ASP A 133 12.35 8.47 7.48
C ASP A 133 13.85 8.23 7.40
N GLU A 134 14.27 6.97 7.31
CA GLU A 134 15.68 6.59 7.20
C GLU A 134 16.24 6.96 5.82
N ILE A 135 15.56 6.60 4.73
CA ILE A 135 16.04 6.89 3.37
C ILE A 135 16.07 8.40 3.08
N ALA A 136 15.15 9.18 3.64
CA ALA A 136 15.11 10.63 3.44
C ALA A 136 16.39 11.33 3.92
N LYS A 137 17.02 10.83 5.00
CA LYS A 137 18.24 11.40 5.61
C LYS A 137 19.53 11.13 4.83
N LEU A 138 19.53 10.14 3.94
CA LEU A 138 20.74 9.69 3.24
C LEU A 138 21.06 10.57 2.03
N ASP A 139 22.35 10.70 1.69
CA ASP A 139 22.78 11.40 0.48
C ASP A 139 22.41 10.62 -0.79
N LYS A 140 21.88 11.33 -1.78
CA LYS A 140 21.31 10.74 -3.01
C LYS A 140 21.92 11.42 -4.23
N LYS A 141 22.29 10.61 -5.21
CA LYS A 141 22.68 11.05 -6.55
C LYS A 141 21.50 11.07 -7.53
N TYR A 142 20.44 10.36 -7.19
CA TYR A 142 19.18 10.25 -7.93
C TYR A 142 18.13 11.20 -7.36
N ILE A 143 17.06 11.45 -8.11
CA ILE A 143 15.91 12.24 -7.66
C ILE A 143 15.02 11.35 -6.79
N PHE A 144 14.80 11.75 -5.54
CA PHE A 144 13.93 11.03 -4.62
C PHE A 144 12.62 11.76 -4.42
N VAL A 145 11.52 11.08 -4.77
CA VAL A 145 10.17 11.59 -4.55
C VAL A 145 9.65 10.99 -3.24
N ASN A 146 9.61 11.81 -2.19
CA ASN A 146 9.09 11.40 -0.88
C ASN A 146 7.55 11.36 -0.86
N THR A 147 6.97 10.40 -1.58
CA THR A 147 5.53 10.19 -1.71
C THR A 147 4.81 10.11 -0.36
N LYS A 148 5.40 9.47 0.67
CA LYS A 148 4.84 9.46 2.03
C LYS A 148 4.58 10.87 2.53
N GLN A 149 5.58 11.74 2.45
CA GLN A 149 5.47 13.12 2.92
C GLN A 149 4.44 13.92 2.09
N ILE A 150 4.45 13.76 0.77
CA ILE A 150 3.48 14.39 -0.13
C ILE A 150 2.05 14.02 0.29
N LEU A 151 1.77 12.73 0.47
CA LEU A 151 0.43 12.26 0.84
C LEU A 151 0.04 12.65 2.27
N GLN A 152 0.98 12.66 3.22
CA GLN A 152 0.74 13.13 4.58
C GLN A 152 0.39 14.63 4.62
N ASN A 153 0.98 15.45 3.76
CA ASN A 153 0.64 16.86 3.65
C ASN A 153 -0.82 17.05 3.19
N GLU A 154 -1.31 16.24 2.26
CA GLU A 154 -2.72 16.30 1.84
C GLU A 154 -3.67 15.83 2.96
N LEU A 155 -3.31 14.79 3.70
CA LEU A 155 -4.09 14.37 4.88
C LEU A 155 -4.14 15.46 5.97
N ASN A 156 -3.07 16.24 6.13
CA ASN A 156 -3.04 17.40 7.04
C ASN A 156 -3.98 18.51 6.58
N LYS A 157 -4.17 18.67 5.26
CA LYS A 157 -5.18 19.58 4.67
C LYS A 157 -6.60 19.00 4.69
N ASN A 158 -6.83 17.89 5.39
CA ASN A 158 -8.11 17.18 5.46
C ASN A 158 -8.59 16.60 4.11
N GLN A 159 -7.67 16.32 3.19
CA GLN A 159 -8.00 15.55 1.99
C GLN A 159 -8.50 14.16 2.38
N LYS A 160 -9.69 13.81 1.88
CA LYS A 160 -10.28 12.48 2.00
C LYS A 160 -9.97 11.63 0.79
N ASP A 161 -10.01 10.31 1.00
CA ASP A 161 -9.86 9.30 -0.04
C ASP A 161 -8.50 9.33 -0.73
N THR A 162 -7.42 9.63 0.01
CA THR A 162 -6.04 9.45 -0.48
C THR A 162 -5.77 7.99 -0.85
N TYR A 163 -6.38 7.05 -0.12
CA TYR A 163 -6.49 5.64 -0.49
C TYR A 163 -7.97 5.26 -0.61
N PHE A 164 -8.25 4.21 -1.38
CA PHE A 164 -9.58 3.60 -1.33
C PHE A 164 -9.82 2.98 0.05
N ALA A 165 -11.06 3.01 0.54
CA ALA A 165 -11.37 2.57 1.90
C ALA A 165 -11.12 1.06 2.10
N ASP A 166 -11.42 0.26 1.08
CA ASP A 166 -11.41 -1.20 1.04
C ASP A 166 -10.29 -1.83 0.20
N ASP A 167 -9.44 -1.01 -0.43
CA ASP A 167 -8.27 -1.45 -1.21
C ASP A 167 -6.95 -1.12 -0.49
N THR A 168 -5.87 -1.80 -0.88
CA THR A 168 -4.49 -1.52 -0.47
C THR A 168 -3.85 -0.39 -1.25
N HIS A 169 -4.32 -0.13 -2.48
CA HIS A 169 -3.79 0.90 -3.36
C HIS A 169 -4.27 2.30 -2.97
N TRP A 170 -3.43 3.29 -3.26
CA TRP A 170 -3.85 4.69 -3.19
C TRP A 170 -4.91 4.97 -4.26
N SER A 171 -5.64 6.08 -4.11
CA SER A 171 -6.64 6.48 -5.10
C SER A 171 -6.01 7.30 -6.24
N PHE A 172 -6.83 7.65 -7.23
CA PHE A 172 -6.44 8.59 -8.28
C PHE A 172 -6.05 9.96 -7.71
N LYS A 173 -6.63 10.40 -6.58
CA LYS A 173 -6.29 11.69 -5.94
C LYS A 173 -4.83 11.72 -5.49
N ALA A 174 -4.34 10.61 -4.92
CA ALA A 174 -2.95 10.50 -4.52
C ALA A 174 -2.01 10.57 -5.74
N SER A 175 -2.35 9.87 -6.81
CA SER A 175 -1.57 9.89 -8.06
C SER A 175 -1.52 11.30 -8.65
N GLU A 176 -2.67 11.99 -8.71
CA GLU A 176 -2.75 13.36 -9.19
C GLU A 176 -1.90 14.33 -8.35
N THR A 177 -1.98 14.25 -7.01
CA THR A 177 -1.15 15.08 -6.12
C THR A 177 0.34 14.82 -6.34
N ILE A 178 0.76 13.56 -6.43
CA ILE A 178 2.17 13.20 -6.59
C ILE A 178 2.72 13.77 -7.90
N VAL A 179 2.01 13.56 -9.02
CA VAL A 179 2.44 14.07 -10.34
C VAL A 179 2.51 15.60 -10.34
N LYS A 180 1.48 16.30 -9.84
CA LYS A 180 1.48 17.77 -9.73
C LYS A 180 2.63 18.31 -8.88
N THR A 181 3.05 17.55 -7.86
CA THR A 181 4.20 17.92 -7.01
C THR A 181 5.52 17.70 -7.73
N MET A 182 5.63 16.65 -8.55
CA MET A 182 6.84 16.37 -9.33
C MET A 182 7.09 17.40 -10.44
N ASP A 183 6.04 17.91 -11.10
CA ASP A 183 6.16 18.97 -12.10
C ASP A 183 6.84 20.23 -11.56
N PHE A 184 6.80 20.45 -10.24
CA PHE A 184 7.50 21.55 -9.56
C PHE A 184 8.96 21.23 -9.22
N ILE A 185 9.30 19.95 -9.02
CA ILE A 185 10.66 19.51 -8.68
C ILE A 185 11.57 19.48 -9.91
N GLU A 186 11.00 19.30 -11.10
CA GLU A 186 11.73 19.23 -12.38
C GLU A 186 11.88 20.59 -13.09
N ARG A 187 11.33 21.67 -12.53
CA ARG A 187 11.52 23.05 -13.00
C ARG A 187 12.67 23.73 -12.26
#